data_AF-A2EYI7-F1
#
_entry.id   AF-A2EYI7-F1
#
_cell.length_a   1.000
_cell.length_b   1.000
_cell.length_c   1.000
_cell.angle_alpha   90.00
_cell.angle_beta   90.00
_cell.angle_gamma   90.00
#
_symmetry.space_group_name_H-M   'P 1'
#
loop_
_entity.id
_entity.type
_entity.pdbx_description
1 polymer ?
#
loop_
_entity_poly.entity_id
_entity_poly.type
_entity_poly.pdbx_seq_one_letter_code
_entity_poly.pdbx_strand_id
1 'polypeptide(L)'
;MQDRSIVSRSYVQNKNDYIKNYSKIDFDLDFPIVKKDSKLVDFIRAQSHMKLPTRSKGFVDCYNNKSEVSCYEIVHASEVIKKYEESVSSLNADGYIYVDVKNYELEDRMTMLYHALAIAIATERYIYVNHSYFPFKLPSVIFNIRNEMQGTVISTDYTFSCSELGYKNNNIILNNITWPQAIYTHFSIAPFLRAEFGFHAAYYLGNYLFGSKNQPENRCQNLKNEFAVEVKEYDDDEMVSSSRYYQKLWRCGVPEKFQIITHRSAKIPEKANSTLVYDDDESKKCGLYQLISSKYVVHTFGSRLGWWAMAMHGNRGGFINPMDFICVNVTVSQSASLWHTYTPEKKYLFITNNRLFNCGINSYDVRLYIDYLLW
;
A
#
# COMPACT_ATOMS: atom_id res chain seq x y z
N MET A 1 25.75 16.62 -14.19
CA MET A 1 24.29 16.48 -14.20
C MET A 1 23.84 16.41 -12.76
N GLN A 2 22.96 17.32 -12.32
CA GLN A 2 22.45 17.33 -10.95
C GLN A 2 21.44 16.20 -10.75
N ASP A 3 21.71 15.34 -9.78
CA ASP A 3 20.69 14.47 -9.18
C ASP A 3 19.55 15.36 -8.67
N ARG A 4 18.38 15.24 -9.28
CA ARG A 4 17.17 15.87 -8.77
C ARG A 4 16.62 14.95 -7.70
N SER A 5 17.01 15.16 -6.45
CA SER A 5 16.29 14.64 -5.29
C SER A 5 14.92 15.32 -5.22
N ILE A 6 13.84 14.56 -5.06
CA ILE A 6 12.55 15.14 -4.68
C ILE A 6 12.69 15.61 -3.23
N VAL A 7 12.80 16.93 -3.05
CA VAL A 7 12.84 17.53 -1.71
C VAL A 7 11.41 17.86 -1.32
N SER A 8 10.81 17.06 -0.44
CA SER A 8 9.60 17.48 0.25
C SER A 8 9.90 18.72 1.07
N ARG A 9 9.01 19.70 1.10
CA ARG A 9 9.11 20.80 2.07
C ARG A 9 7.79 20.88 2.82
N SER A 10 7.74 20.23 3.98
CA SER A 10 6.66 20.40 4.94
C SER A 10 6.87 21.72 5.66
N TYR A 11 6.05 22.73 5.35
CA TYR A 11 6.04 23.99 6.09
C TYR A 11 5.02 23.87 7.23
N VAL A 12 5.49 23.80 8.47
CA VAL A 12 4.64 24.06 9.63
C VAL A 12 4.70 25.56 9.90
N GLN A 13 3.65 26.28 9.52
CA GLN A 13 3.54 27.70 9.84
C GLN A 13 3.22 27.84 11.33
N ASN A 14 4.25 27.99 12.16
CA ASN A 14 4.07 28.37 13.54
C ASN A 14 3.60 29.83 13.55
N LYS A 15 2.43 30.11 14.14
CA LYS A 15 1.75 31.41 14.03
C LYS A 15 2.54 32.57 14.67
N ASN A 16 3.65 32.27 15.36
CA ASN A 16 4.39 33.23 16.19
C ASN A 16 5.87 33.44 15.82
N ASP A 17 6.45 32.76 14.83
CA ASP A 17 7.89 32.91 14.51
C ASP A 17 8.13 33.42 13.09
N TYR A 18 8.43 34.73 12.99
CA TYR A 18 8.75 35.44 11.75
C TYR A 18 10.22 35.31 11.30
N ILE A 19 11.01 34.40 11.89
CA ILE A 19 12.45 34.30 11.60
C ILE A 19 12.74 33.05 10.74
N LYS A 20 13.04 33.31 9.47
CA LYS A 20 13.49 32.35 8.45
C LYS A 20 14.92 31.85 8.75
N ASN A 21 15.05 30.85 9.62
CA ASN A 21 16.20 29.96 9.61
C ASN A 21 15.78 28.61 9.02
N TYR A 22 15.93 28.48 7.71
CA TYR A 22 15.74 27.19 7.04
C TYR A 22 17.01 26.36 7.23
N SER A 23 17.01 25.48 8.25
CA SER A 23 17.97 24.38 8.29
C SER A 23 17.66 23.42 7.13
N LYS A 24 18.67 23.09 6.33
CA LYS A 24 18.57 21.96 5.39
C LYS A 24 18.31 20.70 6.23
N ILE A 25 17.11 20.14 6.11
CA ILE A 25 16.78 18.84 6.69
C ILE A 25 17.31 17.81 5.70
N ASP A 26 18.29 16.99 6.10
CA ASP A 26 18.65 15.81 5.33
C ASP A 26 17.47 14.82 5.43
N PHE A 27 16.96 14.39 4.28
CA PHE A 27 15.79 13.52 4.16
C PHE A 27 16.11 12.03 4.32
N ASP A 28 17.33 11.70 4.74
CA ASP A 28 17.76 10.34 5.04
C ASP A 28 17.41 9.99 6.51
N LEU A 29 16.11 10.01 6.84
CA LEU A 29 15.66 9.44 8.11
C LEU A 29 15.69 7.92 7.99
N ASP A 30 16.49 7.27 8.84
CA ASP A 30 16.43 5.82 8.99
C ASP A 30 14.99 5.42 9.34
N PHE A 31 14.46 4.46 8.59
CA PHE A 31 13.13 3.94 8.84
C PHE A 31 13.09 3.28 10.22
N PRO A 32 12.12 3.61 11.10
CA PRO A 32 12.14 3.16 12.48
C PRO A 32 11.75 1.67 12.57
N ILE A 33 12.75 0.80 12.48
CA ILE A 33 12.61 -0.65 12.62
C ILE A 33 12.83 -1.03 14.09
N VAL A 34 11.83 -1.68 14.70
CA VAL A 34 11.93 -2.16 16.08
C VAL A 34 12.71 -3.47 16.11
N LYS A 35 13.96 -3.43 16.56
CA LYS A 35 14.82 -4.62 16.70
C LYS A 35 14.73 -5.18 18.12
N LYS A 36 13.92 -6.22 18.30
CA LYS A 36 13.89 -7.06 19.51
C LYS A 36 14.04 -8.52 19.13
N ASP A 37 14.39 -9.36 20.10
CA ASP A 37 14.55 -10.79 19.88
C ASP A 37 13.21 -11.48 19.67
N SER A 38 13.21 -12.53 18.86
CA SER A 38 12.05 -13.38 18.60
C SER A 38 12.49 -14.80 18.33
N LYS A 39 11.71 -15.78 18.82
CA LYS A 39 12.02 -17.19 18.58
C LYS A 39 11.70 -17.54 17.13
N LEU A 40 12.60 -18.29 16.49
CA LEU A 40 12.44 -18.74 15.10
C LEU A 40 11.10 -19.47 14.86
N VAL A 41 10.65 -20.27 15.83
CA VAL A 41 9.36 -21.00 15.74
C VAL A 41 8.15 -20.07 15.64
N ASP A 42 8.19 -18.95 16.35
CA ASP A 42 7.09 -17.98 16.36
C ASP A 42 7.10 -17.18 15.05
N PHE A 43 8.29 -16.84 14.55
CA PHE A 43 8.46 -16.24 13.22
C PHE A 43 7.89 -17.14 12.10
N ILE A 44 8.23 -18.43 12.06
CA ILE A 44 7.72 -19.35 11.02
C ILE A 44 6.18 -19.44 11.06
N ARG A 45 5.60 -19.44 12.26
CA ARG A 45 4.13 -19.40 12.43
C ARG A 45 3.54 -18.10 11.91
N ALA A 46 4.12 -16.96 12.29
CA ALA A 46 3.69 -15.64 11.86
C ALA A 46 3.78 -15.46 10.33
N GLN A 47 4.88 -15.89 9.73
CA GLN A 47 5.10 -15.90 8.28
C GLN A 47 4.01 -16.68 7.54
N SER A 48 3.67 -17.88 8.05
CA SER A 48 2.61 -18.72 7.48
C SER A 48 1.22 -18.13 7.71
N HIS A 49 0.98 -17.53 8.89
CA HIS A 49 -0.30 -16.91 9.24
C HIS A 49 -0.62 -15.74 8.32
N MET A 50 0.32 -14.81 8.17
CA MET A 50 0.19 -13.63 7.32
C MET A 50 0.45 -13.90 5.83
N LYS A 51 0.82 -15.13 5.44
CA LYS A 51 1.03 -15.53 4.04
C LYS A 51 2.11 -14.67 3.33
N LEU A 52 3.20 -14.35 4.04
CA LEU A 52 4.28 -13.49 3.52
C LEU A 52 4.93 -14.10 2.26
N PRO A 53 5.42 -13.28 1.31
CA PRO A 53 5.86 -13.72 -0.02
C PRO A 53 7.27 -14.32 -0.02
N THR A 54 7.55 -15.25 0.89
CA THR A 54 8.88 -15.83 1.14
C THR A 54 9.47 -16.64 -0.02
N ARG A 55 8.67 -16.92 -1.05
CA ARG A 55 9.11 -17.55 -2.30
C ARG A 55 9.46 -16.54 -3.39
N SER A 56 9.23 -15.24 -3.13
CA SER A 56 9.65 -14.18 -4.03
C SER A 56 11.17 -14.13 -4.12
N LYS A 57 11.70 -13.87 -5.31
CA LYS A 57 13.13 -13.63 -5.51
C LYS A 57 13.63 -12.36 -4.82
N GLY A 58 12.72 -11.43 -4.53
CA GLY A 58 13.03 -10.17 -3.86
C GLY A 58 12.70 -10.18 -2.37
N PHE A 59 12.25 -11.32 -1.81
CA PHE A 59 12.06 -11.46 -0.38
C PHE A 59 13.40 -11.31 0.36
N VAL A 60 13.44 -10.39 1.32
CA VAL A 60 14.59 -10.16 2.19
C VAL A 60 14.25 -10.68 3.58
N ASP A 61 14.97 -11.72 3.99
CA ASP A 61 14.80 -12.34 5.31
C ASP A 61 14.91 -11.29 6.44
N CYS A 62 14.05 -11.37 7.46
CA CYS A 62 13.99 -10.40 8.56
C CYS A 62 15.24 -10.40 9.47
N TYR A 63 16.08 -11.43 9.40
CA TYR A 63 17.41 -11.46 10.04
C TYR A 63 18.46 -10.68 9.24
N ASN A 64 18.16 -10.31 7.99
CA ASN A 64 19.05 -9.53 7.14
C ASN A 64 18.98 -8.04 7.50
N ASN A 65 20.15 -7.37 7.54
CA ASN A 65 20.23 -5.94 7.84
C ASN A 65 19.61 -5.03 6.77
N LYS A 66 19.37 -5.55 5.56
CA LYS A 66 18.67 -4.85 4.48
C LYS A 66 17.15 -5.05 4.51
N SER A 67 16.62 -5.85 5.43
CA SER A 67 15.17 -6.02 5.54
C SER A 67 14.52 -4.73 6.03
N GLU A 68 13.35 -4.42 5.48
CA GLU A 68 12.55 -3.27 5.91
C GLU A 68 11.75 -3.57 7.19
N VAL A 69 11.72 -4.83 7.61
CA VAL A 69 10.97 -5.32 8.78
C VAL A 69 11.83 -6.26 9.62
N SER A 70 11.68 -6.20 10.94
CA SER A 70 12.33 -7.14 11.84
C SER A 70 11.49 -8.40 12.06
N CYS A 71 12.14 -9.48 12.51
CA CYS A 71 11.42 -10.71 12.84
C CYS A 71 10.45 -10.50 14.01
N TYR A 72 10.78 -9.58 14.93
CA TYR A 72 9.90 -9.19 16.02
C TYR A 72 8.65 -8.49 15.53
N GLU A 73 8.77 -7.55 14.60
CA GLU A 73 7.60 -6.86 14.04
C GLU A 73 6.68 -7.82 13.29
N ILE A 74 7.25 -8.80 12.58
CA ILE A 74 6.47 -9.87 11.93
C ILE A 74 5.70 -10.71 12.96
N VAL A 75 6.34 -11.13 14.05
CA VAL A 75 5.68 -11.91 15.11
C VAL A 75 4.59 -11.08 15.79
N HIS A 76 4.92 -9.85 16.19
CA HIS A 76 4.01 -8.93 16.85
C HIS A 76 2.78 -8.63 16.01
N ALA A 77 2.95 -8.25 14.73
CA ALA A 77 1.84 -7.99 13.82
C ALA A 77 0.91 -9.21 13.68
N SER A 78 1.48 -10.42 13.60
CA SER A 78 0.70 -11.66 13.55
C SER A 78 -0.07 -11.90 14.85
N GLU A 79 0.49 -11.60 16.01
CA GLU A 79 -0.18 -11.73 17.31
C GLU A 79 -1.35 -10.76 17.44
N VAL A 80 -1.19 -9.52 16.97
CA VAL A 80 -2.25 -8.51 16.95
C VAL A 80 -3.42 -8.95 16.08
N ILE A 81 -3.13 -9.44 14.87
CA ILE A 81 -4.16 -9.99 13.97
C ILE A 81 -4.86 -11.18 14.64
N LYS A 82 -4.10 -12.11 15.23
CA LYS A 82 -4.66 -13.29 15.89
C LYS A 82 -5.57 -12.93 17.07
N LYS A 83 -5.19 -11.94 17.88
CA LYS A 83 -6.03 -11.43 18.98
C LYS A 83 -7.36 -10.87 18.46
N TYR A 84 -7.33 -10.16 17.34
CA TYR A 84 -8.55 -9.71 16.65
C TYR A 84 -9.39 -10.90 16.16
N GLU A 85 -8.77 -11.92 15.54
CA GLU A 85 -9.48 -13.12 15.11
C GLU A 85 -10.16 -13.86 16.27
N GLU A 86 -9.47 -13.97 17.41
CA GLU A 86 -10.01 -14.55 18.64
C GLU A 86 -11.20 -13.74 19.17
N SER A 87 -11.10 -12.41 19.20
CA SER A 87 -12.18 -11.51 19.62
C SER A 87 -13.44 -11.65 18.76
N VAL A 88 -13.28 -11.74 17.44
CA VAL A 88 -14.38 -11.96 16.49
C VAL A 88 -15.00 -13.34 16.69
N SER A 89 -14.16 -14.37 16.89
CA SER A 89 -14.61 -15.76 17.04
C SER A 89 -15.33 -16.01 18.37
N SER A 90 -14.95 -15.30 19.43
CA SER A 90 -15.57 -15.39 20.75
C SER A 90 -16.81 -14.49 20.90
N LEU A 91 -17.29 -13.89 19.82
CA LEU A 91 -18.41 -12.94 19.79
C LEU A 91 -18.22 -11.71 20.69
N ASN A 92 -16.97 -11.31 20.92
CA ASN A 92 -16.62 -10.16 21.75
C ASN A 92 -16.45 -8.86 20.96
N ALA A 93 -16.41 -8.94 19.63
CA ALA A 93 -16.42 -7.74 18.78
C ALA A 93 -17.80 -7.06 18.86
N ASP A 94 -17.81 -5.74 18.81
CA ASP A 94 -19.01 -4.89 18.84
C ASP A 94 -19.01 -3.96 17.64
N GLY A 95 -20.17 -3.79 17.00
CA GLY A 95 -20.35 -3.00 15.78
C GLY A 95 -19.88 -3.68 14.47
N TYR A 96 -20.34 -3.11 13.35
CA TYR A 96 -20.11 -3.64 12.00
C TYR A 96 -19.44 -2.62 11.09
N ILE A 97 -18.47 -3.08 10.28
CA ILE A 97 -17.91 -2.34 9.15
C ILE A 97 -18.39 -3.01 7.87
N TYR A 98 -19.25 -2.33 7.12
CA TYR A 98 -19.65 -2.74 5.79
C TYR A 98 -18.74 -2.10 4.74
N VAL A 99 -18.31 -2.88 3.75
CA VAL A 99 -17.48 -2.38 2.65
C VAL A 99 -18.25 -2.49 1.34
N ASP A 100 -18.66 -1.35 0.78
CA ASP A 100 -19.40 -1.31 -0.48
C ASP A 100 -18.44 -1.25 -1.67
N VAL A 101 -18.21 -2.42 -2.28
CA VAL A 101 -17.19 -2.65 -3.30
C VAL A 101 -17.71 -2.70 -4.74
N LYS A 102 -19.03 -2.60 -4.94
CA LYS A 102 -19.69 -3.01 -6.20
C LYS A 102 -19.19 -2.28 -7.45
N ASN A 103 -18.84 -1.01 -7.34
CA ASN A 103 -18.51 -0.14 -8.49
C ASN A 103 -17.01 0.17 -8.59
N TYR A 104 -16.15 -0.64 -7.97
CA TYR A 104 -14.73 -0.35 -7.86
C TYR A 104 -13.87 -1.43 -8.52
N GLU A 105 -12.75 -1.01 -9.10
CA GLU A 105 -11.74 -1.90 -9.67
C GLU A 105 -11.09 -2.79 -8.58
N LEU A 106 -10.38 -3.85 -8.95
CA LEU A 106 -9.82 -4.80 -7.97
C LEU A 106 -8.88 -4.13 -6.97
N GLU A 107 -7.95 -3.32 -7.45
CA GLU A 107 -6.97 -2.60 -6.62
C GLU A 107 -7.62 -1.62 -5.62
N ASP A 108 -8.80 -1.11 -5.96
CA ASP A 108 -9.59 -0.20 -5.14
C ASP A 108 -10.31 -0.97 -4.05
N ARG A 109 -10.95 -2.08 -4.43
CA ARG A 109 -11.59 -3.02 -3.49
C ARG A 109 -10.58 -3.59 -2.50
N MET A 110 -9.37 -3.93 -2.95
CA MET A 110 -8.27 -4.34 -2.07
C MET A 110 -7.95 -3.27 -1.03
N THR A 111 -7.85 -2.02 -1.48
CA THR A 111 -7.60 -0.89 -0.59
C THR A 111 -8.71 -0.68 0.43
N MET A 112 -9.96 -0.70 -0.02
CA MET A 112 -11.12 -0.51 0.84
C MET A 112 -11.21 -1.61 1.91
N LEU A 113 -10.93 -2.87 1.54
CA LEU A 113 -10.91 -3.97 2.50
C LEU A 113 -9.72 -3.89 3.47
N TYR A 114 -8.56 -3.41 3.01
CA TYR A 114 -7.42 -3.12 3.88
C TYR A 114 -7.76 -2.05 4.93
N HIS A 115 -8.40 -0.95 4.53
CA HIS A 115 -8.88 0.07 5.46
C HIS A 115 -9.88 -0.50 6.46
N ALA A 116 -10.85 -1.29 5.98
CA ALA A 116 -11.82 -1.95 6.82
C ALA A 116 -11.15 -2.84 7.87
N LEU A 117 -10.15 -3.64 7.48
CA LEU A 117 -9.41 -4.50 8.39
C LEU A 117 -8.61 -3.70 9.43
N ALA A 118 -7.89 -2.67 8.99
CA ALA A 118 -7.12 -1.82 9.88
C ALA A 118 -8.01 -1.13 10.94
N ILE A 119 -9.17 -0.60 10.51
CA ILE A 119 -10.15 0.00 11.42
C ILE A 119 -10.73 -1.06 12.35
N ALA A 120 -11.14 -2.21 11.82
CA ALA A 120 -11.74 -3.29 12.59
C ALA A 120 -10.81 -3.85 13.68
N ILE A 121 -9.51 -4.00 13.39
CA ILE A 121 -8.53 -4.42 14.40
C ILE A 121 -8.41 -3.35 15.48
N ALA A 122 -8.34 -2.08 15.11
CA ALA A 122 -8.22 -0.97 16.07
C ALA A 122 -9.47 -0.79 16.95
N THR A 123 -10.66 -1.09 16.41
CA THR A 123 -11.95 -0.85 17.08
C THR A 123 -12.68 -2.11 17.51
N GLU A 124 -12.11 -3.30 17.28
CA GLU A 124 -12.72 -4.61 17.55
C GLU A 124 -14.13 -4.78 16.94
N ARG A 125 -14.27 -4.51 15.64
CA ARG A 125 -15.54 -4.64 14.88
C ARG A 125 -15.55 -5.82 13.93
N TYR A 126 -16.73 -6.32 13.57
CA TYR A 126 -16.83 -7.28 12.47
C TYR A 126 -16.75 -6.60 11.10
N ILE A 127 -16.24 -7.32 10.09
CA ILE A 127 -16.15 -6.81 8.71
C ILE A 127 -17.10 -7.60 7.82
N TYR A 128 -17.92 -6.90 7.06
CA TYR A 128 -18.81 -7.47 6.06
C TYR A 128 -18.51 -6.91 4.67
N VAL A 129 -18.26 -7.81 3.72
CA VAL A 129 -18.06 -7.46 2.30
C VAL A 129 -18.68 -8.54 1.41
N ASN A 130 -19.04 -8.22 0.17
CA ASN A 130 -19.45 -9.25 -0.77
C ASN A 130 -18.22 -9.96 -1.35
N HIS A 131 -18.05 -11.24 -1.00
CA HIS A 131 -16.89 -12.05 -1.38
C HIS A 131 -16.79 -12.30 -2.88
N SER A 132 -17.89 -12.23 -3.64
CA SER A 132 -17.88 -12.49 -5.09
C SER A 132 -17.06 -11.46 -5.87
N TYR A 133 -16.77 -10.31 -5.27
CA TYR A 133 -15.94 -9.25 -5.85
C TYR A 133 -14.45 -9.42 -5.52
N PHE A 134 -14.01 -10.53 -4.93
CA PHE A 134 -12.60 -10.74 -4.65
C PHE A 134 -12.14 -12.08 -5.24
N PRO A 135 -11.11 -12.08 -6.10
CA PRO A 135 -10.52 -13.30 -6.62
C PRO A 135 -9.60 -14.00 -5.59
N PHE A 136 -9.61 -13.53 -4.33
CA PHE A 136 -8.77 -14.00 -3.24
C PHE A 136 -9.57 -14.84 -2.25
N LYS A 137 -8.90 -15.83 -1.63
CA LYS A 137 -9.46 -16.52 -0.47
C LYS A 137 -9.29 -15.63 0.76
N LEU A 138 -10.35 -14.89 1.08
CA LEU A 138 -10.39 -14.00 2.24
C LEU A 138 -10.33 -14.80 3.57
N PRO A 139 -9.76 -14.22 4.64
CA PRO A 139 -9.79 -14.82 5.98
C PRO A 139 -11.21 -15.05 6.49
N SER A 140 -11.39 -16.04 7.37
CA SER A 140 -12.73 -16.41 7.90
C SER A 140 -13.39 -15.35 8.77
N VAL A 141 -12.62 -14.37 9.25
CA VAL A 141 -13.10 -13.22 10.03
C VAL A 141 -13.67 -12.09 9.15
N ILE A 142 -13.58 -12.24 7.84
CA ILE A 142 -14.27 -11.40 6.86
C ILE A 142 -15.55 -12.13 6.48
N PHE A 143 -16.70 -11.52 6.80
CA PHE A 143 -18.00 -12.13 6.60
C PHE A 143 -18.61 -11.69 5.27
N ASN A 144 -19.31 -12.62 4.62
CA ASN A 144 -20.06 -12.28 3.42
C ASN A 144 -21.31 -11.45 3.78
N ILE A 145 -21.58 -10.38 3.03
CA ILE A 145 -22.82 -9.61 3.18
C ILE A 145 -24.01 -10.53 2.85
N ARG A 146 -24.96 -10.66 3.80
CA ARG A 146 -26.21 -11.42 3.64
C ARG A 146 -27.47 -10.55 3.65
N ASN A 147 -27.38 -9.41 4.32
CA ASN A 147 -28.49 -8.48 4.54
C ASN A 147 -28.14 -7.10 3.97
N GLU A 148 -29.10 -6.19 3.95
CA GLU A 148 -28.85 -4.79 3.61
C GLU A 148 -27.84 -4.16 4.57
N MET A 149 -26.97 -3.30 4.03
CA MET A 149 -25.99 -2.56 4.81
C MET A 149 -26.69 -1.50 5.65
N GLN A 150 -26.49 -1.52 6.97
CA GLN A 150 -27.06 -0.54 7.90
C GLN A 150 -25.96 0.13 8.68
N GLY A 151 -25.81 1.44 8.54
CA GLY A 151 -24.78 2.20 9.23
C GLY A 151 -24.58 3.60 8.67
N THR A 152 -23.64 4.31 9.25
CA THR A 152 -23.26 5.66 8.79
C THR A 152 -22.22 5.55 7.70
N VAL A 153 -22.46 6.20 6.56
CA VAL A 153 -21.47 6.31 5.48
C VAL A 153 -20.35 7.25 5.94
N ILE A 154 -19.13 6.74 5.94
CA ILE A 154 -17.95 7.52 6.32
C ILE A 154 -17.51 8.38 5.14
N SER A 155 -17.13 9.63 5.41
CA SER A 155 -16.58 10.50 4.38
C SER A 155 -15.24 9.99 3.89
N THR A 156 -15.06 9.93 2.58
CA THR A 156 -13.83 9.43 1.92
C THR A 156 -13.16 10.48 1.05
N ASP A 157 -13.56 11.74 1.25
CA ASP A 157 -12.88 12.90 0.71
C ASP A 157 -11.72 13.36 1.62
N TYR A 158 -11.27 14.59 1.44
CA TYR A 158 -10.19 15.17 2.24
C TYR A 158 -10.48 15.18 3.75
N THR A 159 -11.75 15.12 4.17
CA THR A 159 -12.18 15.08 5.57
C THR A 159 -12.10 13.68 6.20
N PHE A 160 -11.73 12.64 5.44
CA PHE A 160 -11.62 11.26 5.94
C PHE A 160 -10.84 11.18 7.25
N SER A 161 -9.71 11.90 7.35
CA SER A 161 -8.84 11.93 8.53
C SER A 161 -9.51 12.37 9.83
N CYS A 162 -10.70 12.98 9.74
CA CYS A 162 -11.51 13.52 10.83
C CYS A 162 -12.76 12.70 11.14
N SER A 163 -13.01 11.65 10.36
CA SER A 163 -14.23 10.87 10.49
C SER A 163 -14.30 10.18 11.86
N GLU A 164 -15.51 10.02 12.38
CA GLU A 164 -15.71 9.37 13.68
C GLU A 164 -15.63 7.85 13.56
N LEU A 165 -14.40 7.32 13.52
CA LEU A 165 -14.17 5.87 13.46
C LEU A 165 -14.09 5.20 14.83
N GLY A 166 -13.72 5.93 15.89
CA GLY A 166 -13.34 5.35 17.20
C GLY A 166 -14.48 4.77 18.06
N TYR A 167 -15.75 5.06 17.76
CA TYR A 167 -16.88 4.62 18.59
C TYR A 167 -17.30 3.18 18.31
N LYS A 168 -16.73 2.17 19.00
CA LYS A 168 -16.91 0.73 18.69
C LYS A 168 -18.34 0.31 18.27
N ASN A 169 -19.37 0.82 18.95
CA ASN A 169 -20.78 0.43 18.75
C ASN A 169 -21.45 1.01 17.49
N ASN A 170 -20.79 1.93 16.76
CA ASN A 170 -21.35 2.51 15.54
C ASN A 170 -21.07 1.62 14.33
N ASN A 171 -22.15 1.19 13.66
CA ASN A 171 -22.03 0.55 12.36
C ASN A 171 -21.64 1.59 11.31
N ILE A 172 -20.63 1.28 10.51
CA ILE A 172 -20.10 2.17 9.49
C ILE A 172 -20.11 1.51 8.12
N ILE A 173 -20.25 2.34 7.08
CA ILE A 173 -20.18 1.92 5.69
C ILE A 173 -18.99 2.65 5.05
N LEU A 174 -18.04 1.87 4.55
CA LEU A 174 -16.89 2.37 3.80
C LEU A 174 -17.17 2.23 2.31
N ASN A 175 -17.12 3.35 1.59
CA ASN A 175 -17.18 3.41 0.13
C ASN A 175 -16.10 4.36 -0.41
N ASN A 176 -15.53 4.10 -1.58
CA ASN A 176 -14.60 5.03 -2.23
C ASN A 176 -13.29 5.38 -1.47
N ILE A 177 -12.90 4.64 -0.43
CA ILE A 177 -11.59 4.83 0.22
C ILE A 177 -10.51 3.98 -0.48
N THR A 178 -9.94 4.53 -1.54
CA THR A 178 -9.06 3.79 -2.47
C THR A 178 -7.58 4.15 -2.34
N TRP A 179 -7.21 4.84 -1.26
CA TRP A 179 -5.84 5.31 -0.99
C TRP A 179 -5.26 4.63 0.25
N PRO A 180 -4.41 3.60 0.09
CA PRO A 180 -3.99 2.76 1.21
C PRO A 180 -3.33 3.52 2.36
N GLN A 181 -2.43 4.46 2.05
CA GLN A 181 -1.67 5.15 3.10
C GLN A 181 -2.49 6.21 3.85
N ALA A 182 -3.65 6.64 3.32
CA ALA A 182 -4.48 7.68 3.92
C ALA A 182 -4.86 7.38 5.37
N ILE A 183 -4.91 6.11 5.76
CA ILE A 183 -5.24 5.68 7.12
C ILE A 183 -4.22 6.15 8.16
N TYR A 184 -2.95 6.37 7.77
CA TYR A 184 -1.92 6.93 8.64
C TYR A 184 -2.09 8.42 8.90
N THR A 185 -3.07 9.07 8.27
CA THR A 185 -3.45 10.45 8.57
C THR A 185 -4.65 10.53 9.52
N HIS A 186 -5.34 9.41 9.77
CA HIS A 186 -6.56 9.40 10.58
C HIS A 186 -6.26 9.48 12.08
N PHE A 187 -6.86 10.43 12.79
CA PHE A 187 -6.45 10.76 14.17
C PHE A 187 -6.61 9.61 15.18
N SER A 188 -7.67 8.80 15.05
CA SER A 188 -7.93 7.69 15.98
C SER A 188 -7.30 6.36 15.56
N ILE A 189 -6.88 6.22 14.30
CA ILE A 189 -6.43 4.93 13.74
C ILE A 189 -4.92 4.92 13.51
N ALA A 190 -4.34 6.04 13.05
CA ALA A 190 -2.91 6.14 12.78
C ALA A 190 -2.03 5.84 14.01
N PRO A 191 -2.34 6.33 15.24
CA PRO A 191 -1.53 6.00 16.41
C PRO A 191 -1.51 4.50 16.71
N PHE A 192 -2.67 3.84 16.58
CA PHE A 192 -2.78 2.39 16.76
C PHE A 192 -1.96 1.64 15.71
N LEU A 193 -2.13 1.98 14.43
CA LEU A 193 -1.39 1.32 13.36
C LEU A 193 0.12 1.48 13.52
N ARG A 194 0.60 2.66 13.90
CA ARG A 194 2.04 2.86 14.16
C ARG A 194 2.54 2.07 15.35
N ALA A 195 1.74 1.94 16.41
CA ALA A 195 2.13 1.19 17.58
C ALA A 195 2.24 -0.32 17.28
N GLU A 196 1.27 -0.88 16.56
CA GLU A 196 1.13 -2.33 16.38
C GLU A 196 1.77 -2.86 15.08
N PHE A 197 1.85 -2.03 14.04
CA PHE A 197 2.32 -2.41 12.70
C PHE A 197 3.43 -1.51 12.15
N GLY A 198 3.89 -0.52 12.93
CA GLY A 198 4.83 0.49 12.45
C GLY A 198 4.27 1.23 11.24
N PHE A 199 5.08 1.34 10.20
CA PHE A 199 4.68 1.92 8.91
C PHE A 199 4.43 0.84 7.84
N HIS A 200 4.50 -0.44 8.21
CA HIS A 200 4.37 -1.62 7.32
C HIS A 200 3.00 -2.30 7.40
N ALA A 201 1.97 -1.62 7.92
CA ALA A 201 0.62 -2.20 7.99
C ALA A 201 0.14 -2.76 6.64
N ALA A 202 0.42 -2.11 5.50
CA ALA A 202 -0.01 -2.64 4.20
C ALA A 202 0.78 -3.89 3.79
N TYR A 203 2.05 -4.02 4.16
CA TYR A 203 2.79 -5.28 4.03
C TYR A 203 2.16 -6.41 4.85
N TYR A 204 1.89 -6.20 6.14
CA TYR A 204 1.35 -7.24 7.02
C TYR A 204 -0.11 -7.60 6.69
N LEU A 205 -0.99 -6.59 6.71
CA LEU A 205 -2.43 -6.77 6.52
C LEU A 205 -2.75 -7.12 5.07
N GLY A 206 -2.03 -6.55 4.10
CA GLY A 206 -2.19 -6.87 2.67
C GLY A 206 -1.83 -8.31 2.36
N ASN A 207 -0.71 -8.84 2.88
CA ASN A 207 -0.38 -10.25 2.72
C ASN A 207 -1.37 -11.17 3.47
N TYR A 208 -1.82 -10.78 4.66
CA TYR A 208 -2.85 -11.54 5.38
C TYR A 208 -4.16 -11.65 4.58
N LEU A 209 -4.63 -10.54 3.99
CA LEU A 209 -5.84 -10.50 3.17
C LEU A 209 -5.68 -11.19 1.80
N PHE A 210 -4.63 -10.81 1.06
CA PHE A 210 -4.52 -11.09 -0.39
C PHE A 210 -3.36 -12.00 -0.75
N GLY A 211 -2.48 -12.34 0.19
CA GLY A 211 -1.40 -13.30 -0.02
C GLY A 211 -1.91 -14.74 -0.15
N SER A 212 -1.00 -15.64 -0.52
CA SER A 212 -1.30 -17.06 -0.69
C SER A 212 -0.25 -17.94 -0.02
N LYS A 213 -0.72 -18.92 0.77
CA LYS A 213 0.15 -20.00 1.29
C LYS A 213 0.56 -20.98 0.19
N ASN A 214 -0.33 -21.16 -0.79
CA ASN A 214 -0.11 -22.03 -1.92
C ASN A 214 0.72 -21.31 -2.96
N GLN A 215 1.55 -22.08 -3.68
CA GLN A 215 2.25 -21.51 -4.82
C GLN A 215 1.20 -21.05 -5.84
N PRO A 216 1.26 -19.80 -6.34
CA PRO A 216 0.43 -19.40 -7.46
C PRO A 216 0.64 -20.34 -8.64
N GLU A 217 -0.32 -20.44 -9.56
CA GLU A 217 -0.12 -21.17 -10.80
C GLU A 217 1.16 -20.68 -11.50
N ASN A 218 1.87 -21.54 -12.22
CA ASN A 218 3.14 -21.18 -12.86
C ASN A 218 3.01 -19.95 -13.78
N ARG A 219 1.85 -19.78 -14.43
CA ARG A 219 1.56 -18.59 -15.25
C ARG A 219 1.47 -17.29 -14.46
N CYS A 220 1.26 -17.34 -13.15
CA CYS A 220 1.18 -16.18 -12.25
C CYS A 220 2.46 -15.95 -11.44
N GLN A 221 3.55 -16.59 -11.84
CA GLN A 221 4.87 -16.39 -11.24
C GLN A 221 5.84 -15.80 -12.25
N ASN A 222 6.64 -14.82 -11.84
CA ASN A 222 7.73 -14.31 -12.66
C ASN A 222 8.97 -15.21 -12.54
N LEU A 223 8.90 -16.39 -13.14
CA LEU A 223 9.97 -17.38 -13.07
C LEU A 223 11.19 -16.98 -13.91
N LYS A 224 10.98 -16.25 -15.01
CA LYS A 224 12.02 -16.00 -16.02
C LYS A 224 12.77 -14.70 -15.83
N ASN A 225 12.16 -13.67 -15.24
CA ASN A 225 12.76 -12.36 -15.11
C ASN A 225 13.05 -12.05 -13.64
N GLU A 226 14.11 -11.26 -13.40
CA GLU A 226 14.36 -10.69 -12.07
C GLU A 226 13.52 -9.43 -11.85
N PHE A 227 13.27 -8.66 -12.91
CA PHE A 227 12.60 -7.37 -12.84
C PHE A 227 11.20 -7.44 -13.43
N ALA A 228 10.24 -6.80 -12.77
CA ALA A 228 8.89 -6.64 -13.26
C ALA A 228 8.49 -5.16 -13.26
N VAL A 229 7.86 -4.72 -14.34
CA VAL A 229 7.40 -3.36 -14.54
C VAL A 229 5.89 -3.37 -14.71
N GLU A 230 5.17 -2.79 -13.75
CA GLU A 230 3.76 -2.51 -13.89
C GLU A 230 3.57 -1.24 -14.71
N VAL A 231 2.70 -1.34 -15.71
CA VAL A 231 2.43 -0.30 -16.69
C VAL A 231 0.93 0.02 -16.68
N LYS A 232 0.59 1.18 -16.14
CA LYS A 232 -0.71 1.81 -16.25
C LYS A 232 -0.65 2.93 -17.28
N GLU A 233 -1.61 2.92 -18.18
CA GLU A 233 -1.87 4.05 -19.08
C GLU A 233 -3.05 4.81 -18.50
N TYR A 234 -2.94 6.12 -18.50
CA TYR A 234 -4.00 7.01 -18.10
C TYR A 234 -4.61 7.61 -19.36
N ASP A 235 -5.92 7.79 -19.35
CA ASP A 235 -6.64 8.47 -20.43
C ASP A 235 -6.47 10.00 -20.28
N ASP A 236 -5.21 10.47 -20.33
CA ASP A 236 -4.81 11.88 -20.28
C ASP A 236 -3.63 12.11 -21.24
N ASP A 237 -3.84 12.94 -22.27
CA ASP A 237 -2.88 13.21 -23.34
C ASP A 237 -1.60 13.90 -22.85
N GLU A 238 -1.62 14.51 -21.66
CA GLU A 238 -0.43 15.10 -21.04
C GLU A 238 0.49 14.06 -20.41
N MET A 239 -0.01 12.84 -20.16
CA MET A 239 0.79 11.77 -19.58
C MET A 239 1.64 11.07 -20.65
N VAL A 240 2.91 10.86 -20.34
CA VAL A 240 3.82 10.17 -21.26
C VAL A 240 3.33 8.74 -21.50
N SER A 241 3.15 8.41 -22.77
CA SER A 241 2.79 7.06 -23.21
C SER A 241 3.72 6.00 -22.59
N SER A 242 3.10 4.91 -22.13
CA SER A 242 3.79 3.73 -21.59
C SER A 242 4.87 3.19 -22.52
N SER A 243 4.67 3.32 -23.83
CA SER A 243 5.62 2.91 -24.86
C SER A 243 6.98 3.58 -24.69
N ARG A 244 7.09 4.71 -23.97
CA ARG A 244 8.35 5.42 -23.74
C ARG A 244 9.01 5.07 -22.40
N TYR A 245 8.33 4.35 -21.51
CA TYR A 245 8.82 4.09 -20.14
C TYR A 245 10.22 3.47 -20.10
N TYR A 246 10.52 2.55 -21.02
CA TYR A 246 11.82 1.86 -21.10
C TYR A 246 13.02 2.81 -21.22
N GLN A 247 12.82 4.02 -21.74
CA GLN A 247 13.89 5.03 -21.89
C GLN A 247 14.39 5.56 -20.55
N LYS A 248 13.63 5.35 -19.47
CA LYS A 248 13.92 5.85 -18.11
C LYS A 248 14.09 4.76 -17.06
N LEU A 249 13.70 3.52 -17.36
CA LEU A 249 13.78 2.39 -16.42
C LEU A 249 15.19 2.15 -15.85
N TRP A 250 16.24 2.44 -16.62
CA TRP A 250 17.63 2.34 -16.15
C TRP A 250 17.93 3.22 -14.93
N ARG A 251 17.20 4.34 -14.75
CA ARG A 251 17.34 5.20 -13.56
C ARG A 251 16.82 4.53 -12.28
N CYS A 252 15.88 3.58 -12.43
CA CYS A 252 15.44 2.73 -11.33
C CYS A 252 16.27 1.44 -11.22
N GLY A 253 17.45 1.36 -11.86
CA GLY A 253 18.29 0.16 -11.83
C GLY A 253 17.71 -1.04 -12.58
N VAL A 254 16.66 -0.86 -13.38
CA VAL A 254 16.10 -1.94 -14.20
C VAL A 254 16.98 -2.15 -15.44
N PRO A 255 17.55 -3.35 -15.65
CA PRO A 255 18.39 -3.66 -16.80
C PRO A 255 17.55 -3.83 -18.06
N GLU A 256 18.19 -4.22 -19.16
CA GLU A 256 17.49 -4.38 -20.45
C GLU A 256 16.44 -5.48 -20.47
N LYS A 257 16.55 -6.49 -19.58
CA LYS A 257 15.63 -7.65 -19.52
C LYS A 257 14.67 -7.54 -18.35
N PHE A 258 13.39 -7.33 -18.66
CA PHE A 258 12.31 -7.21 -17.67
C PHE A 258 10.99 -7.76 -18.21
N GLN A 259 10.06 -8.04 -17.29
CA GLN A 259 8.67 -8.36 -17.60
C GLN A 259 7.79 -7.11 -17.54
N ILE A 260 6.80 -7.02 -18.43
CA ILE A 260 5.74 -6.01 -18.36
C ILE A 260 4.44 -6.65 -17.87
N ILE A 261 3.74 -5.97 -16.97
CA ILE A 261 2.38 -6.30 -16.51
C ILE A 261 1.51 -5.06 -16.76
N THR A 262 0.45 -5.17 -17.56
CA THR A 262 -0.32 -4.01 -18.06
C THR A 262 -1.81 -4.29 -18.26
N HIS A 263 -2.65 -3.29 -18.06
CA HIS A 263 -4.11 -3.35 -18.28
C HIS A 263 -4.54 -3.23 -19.76
N ARG A 264 -3.63 -2.81 -20.64
CA ARG A 264 -3.86 -2.67 -22.09
C ARG A 264 -2.67 -3.22 -22.85
N SER A 265 -2.90 -3.67 -24.08
CA SER A 265 -1.86 -4.06 -25.02
C SER A 265 -0.99 -2.85 -25.39
N ALA A 266 -0.08 -2.48 -24.49
CA ALA A 266 0.95 -1.50 -24.74
C ALA A 266 1.82 -2.00 -25.89
N LYS A 267 2.30 -1.09 -26.75
CA LYS A 267 3.35 -1.44 -27.71
C LYS A 267 4.56 -1.93 -26.91
N ILE A 268 4.76 -3.24 -26.95
CA ILE A 268 5.80 -3.93 -26.18
C ILE A 268 7.14 -3.38 -26.67
N PRO A 269 7.96 -2.77 -25.82
CA PRO A 269 9.32 -2.43 -26.19
C PRO A 269 10.05 -3.72 -26.57
N GLU A 270 10.82 -3.73 -27.66
CA GLU A 270 11.59 -4.93 -28.10
C GLU A 270 12.47 -5.53 -26.99
N LYS A 271 12.82 -4.72 -25.98
CA LYS A 271 13.62 -5.11 -24.82
C LYS A 271 12.84 -5.90 -23.75
N ALA A 272 11.51 -5.85 -23.75
CA ALA A 272 10.72 -6.61 -22.78
C ALA A 272 10.71 -8.11 -23.15
N ASN A 273 11.09 -8.97 -22.22
CA ASN A 273 11.17 -10.42 -22.46
C ASN A 273 9.80 -11.09 -22.54
N SER A 274 8.81 -10.49 -21.88
CA SER A 274 7.46 -11.06 -21.75
C SER A 274 6.50 -9.98 -21.27
N THR A 275 5.25 -10.07 -21.72
CA THR A 275 4.18 -9.18 -21.31
C THR A 275 2.99 -10.00 -20.83
N LEU A 276 2.43 -9.63 -19.69
CA LEU A 276 1.10 -10.06 -19.26
C LEU A 276 0.15 -8.88 -19.44
N VAL A 277 -0.90 -9.10 -20.21
CA VAL A 277 -2.05 -8.16 -20.27
C VAL A 277 -3.13 -8.71 -19.34
N TYR A 278 -3.68 -7.86 -18.48
CA TYR A 278 -4.81 -8.18 -17.62
C TYR A 278 -6.05 -7.38 -18.03
N ASP A 279 -7.19 -8.04 -18.07
CA ASP A 279 -8.48 -7.52 -18.52
C ASP A 279 -9.64 -7.86 -17.56
N ASP A 280 -9.39 -8.72 -16.57
CA ASP A 280 -10.34 -9.13 -15.54
C ASP A 280 -9.68 -9.27 -14.15
N ASP A 281 -10.46 -9.58 -13.12
CA ASP A 281 -9.96 -9.68 -11.74
C ASP A 281 -8.97 -10.84 -11.53
N GLU A 282 -9.16 -11.98 -12.19
CA GLU A 282 -8.26 -13.13 -12.04
C GLU A 282 -6.91 -12.90 -12.73
N SER A 283 -6.92 -12.30 -13.92
CA SER A 283 -5.71 -11.87 -14.62
C SER A 283 -5.00 -10.71 -13.89
N LYS A 284 -5.73 -9.78 -13.26
CA LYS A 284 -5.15 -8.76 -12.36
C LYS A 284 -4.47 -9.38 -11.15
N LYS A 285 -5.12 -10.32 -10.46
CA LYS A 285 -4.51 -11.10 -9.37
C LYS A 285 -3.28 -11.86 -9.84
N CYS A 286 -3.32 -12.44 -11.04
CA CYS A 286 -2.18 -13.11 -11.64
C CYS A 286 -1.01 -12.15 -11.86
N GLY A 287 -1.28 -10.95 -12.39
CA GLY A 287 -0.29 -9.88 -12.57
C GLY A 287 0.29 -9.38 -11.24
N LEU A 288 -0.54 -9.22 -10.22
CA LEU A 288 -0.12 -8.89 -8.85
C LEU A 288 0.90 -9.92 -8.33
N TYR A 289 0.60 -11.22 -8.46
CA TYR A 289 1.53 -12.28 -8.01
C TYR A 289 2.81 -12.37 -8.87
N GLN A 290 2.76 -12.06 -10.16
CA GLN A 290 3.98 -11.95 -10.97
C GLN A 290 4.86 -10.80 -10.51
N LEU A 291 4.28 -9.64 -10.19
CA LEU A 291 5.01 -8.51 -9.63
C LEU A 291 5.63 -8.87 -8.27
N ILE A 292 4.83 -9.40 -7.32
CA ILE A 292 5.30 -9.75 -5.97
C ILE A 292 6.39 -10.82 -6.00
N SER A 293 6.36 -11.76 -6.96
CA SER A 293 7.37 -12.83 -7.07
C SER A 293 8.70 -12.39 -7.72
N SER A 294 8.74 -11.18 -8.30
CA SER A 294 9.95 -10.63 -8.89
C SER A 294 10.99 -10.22 -7.84
N LYS A 295 12.23 -9.99 -8.26
CA LYS A 295 13.30 -9.49 -7.39
C LYS A 295 13.17 -7.99 -7.14
N TYR A 296 12.65 -7.27 -8.12
CA TYR A 296 12.52 -5.82 -8.10
C TYR A 296 11.32 -5.37 -8.91
N VAL A 297 10.47 -4.55 -8.30
CA VAL A 297 9.24 -4.04 -8.89
C VAL A 297 9.42 -2.56 -9.22
N VAL A 298 9.14 -2.18 -10.47
CA VAL A 298 8.87 -0.79 -10.83
C VAL A 298 7.40 -0.68 -11.19
N HIS A 299 6.69 0.32 -10.67
CA HIS A 299 5.29 0.53 -11.04
C HIS A 299 5.05 1.88 -11.67
N THR A 300 3.89 2.04 -12.30
CA THR A 300 3.44 3.35 -12.74
C THR A 300 2.98 4.15 -11.54
N PHE A 301 3.48 5.36 -11.42
CA PHE A 301 3.07 6.29 -10.39
C PHE A 301 1.55 6.54 -10.45
N GLY A 302 0.87 6.47 -9.30
CA GLY A 302 -0.59 6.53 -9.19
C GLY A 302 -1.33 5.19 -9.44
N SER A 303 -0.64 4.15 -9.90
CA SER A 303 -1.24 2.82 -10.04
C SER A 303 -1.33 2.13 -8.68
N ARG A 304 -2.57 1.86 -8.23
CA ARG A 304 -2.81 1.16 -6.96
C ARG A 304 -2.46 -0.33 -7.05
N LEU A 305 -2.59 -0.95 -8.23
CA LEU A 305 -2.17 -2.34 -8.43
C LEU A 305 -0.65 -2.48 -8.25
N GLY A 306 0.12 -1.62 -8.94
CA GLY A 306 1.57 -1.61 -8.83
C GLY A 306 2.06 -1.22 -7.44
N TRP A 307 1.38 -0.27 -6.79
CA TRP A 307 1.65 0.06 -5.39
C TRP A 307 1.38 -1.13 -4.45
N TRP A 308 0.24 -1.81 -4.58
CA TRP A 308 -0.08 -2.99 -3.77
C TRP A 308 0.95 -4.10 -3.97
N ALA A 309 1.41 -4.29 -5.20
CA ALA A 309 2.46 -5.26 -5.49
C ALA A 309 3.76 -4.92 -4.74
N MET A 310 4.19 -3.66 -4.76
CA MET A 310 5.37 -3.21 -4.03
C MET A 310 5.19 -3.32 -2.51
N ALA A 311 4.05 -2.86 -1.98
CA ALA A 311 3.76 -2.90 -0.55
C ALA A 311 3.70 -4.34 -0.02
N MET A 312 3.07 -5.26 -0.75
CA MET A 312 3.01 -6.68 -0.38
C MET A 312 4.34 -7.41 -0.59
N HIS A 313 5.17 -6.96 -1.55
CA HIS A 313 6.50 -7.50 -1.78
C HIS A 313 7.42 -7.29 -0.57
N GLY A 314 7.28 -6.17 0.15
CA GLY A 314 8.03 -5.88 1.38
C GLY A 314 9.52 -5.59 1.14
N ASN A 315 9.84 -5.12 -0.07
CA ASN A 315 11.18 -4.70 -0.45
C ASN A 315 11.06 -3.53 -1.43
N ARG A 316 11.87 -2.49 -1.20
CA ARG A 316 11.91 -1.26 -2.00
C ARG A 316 12.00 -1.54 -3.49
N GLY A 317 11.15 -0.82 -4.22
CA GLY A 317 11.10 -0.82 -5.66
C GLY A 317 11.41 0.57 -6.21
N GLY A 318 10.76 0.88 -7.32
CA GLY A 318 10.70 2.23 -7.84
C GLY A 318 9.38 2.51 -8.52
N PHE A 319 9.21 3.74 -8.97
CA PHE A 319 8.09 4.11 -9.82
C PHE A 319 8.55 4.92 -11.01
N ILE A 320 7.82 4.80 -12.11
CA ILE A 320 7.89 5.74 -13.22
C ILE A 320 6.75 6.73 -13.12
N ASN A 321 7.10 8.02 -13.09
CA ASN A 321 6.13 9.09 -13.16
C ASN A 321 5.82 9.44 -14.63
N PRO A 322 4.59 9.19 -15.12
CA PRO A 322 4.24 9.54 -16.49
C PRO A 322 4.14 11.04 -16.73
N MET A 323 3.96 11.88 -15.71
CA MET A 323 3.85 13.33 -15.86
C MET A 323 5.22 13.96 -16.17
N ASP A 324 6.23 13.70 -15.33
CA ASP A 324 7.56 14.31 -15.48
C ASP A 324 8.55 13.43 -16.25
N PHE A 325 8.13 12.22 -16.62
CA PHE A 325 8.95 11.22 -17.31
C PHE A 325 10.27 10.92 -16.60
N ILE A 326 10.17 10.68 -15.29
CA ILE A 326 11.28 10.29 -14.42
C ILE A 326 11.00 8.92 -13.81
N CYS A 327 12.07 8.18 -13.53
CA CYS A 327 12.01 6.95 -12.74
C CYS A 327 12.72 7.22 -11.41
N VAL A 328 12.09 6.87 -10.31
CA VAL A 328 12.53 7.16 -8.94
C VAL A 328 12.56 5.86 -8.15
N ASN A 329 13.68 5.61 -7.44
CA ASN A 329 13.75 4.54 -6.46
C ASN A 329 13.12 5.03 -5.15
N VAL A 330 12.23 4.24 -4.58
CA VAL A 330 11.64 4.56 -3.27
C VAL A 330 12.58 4.13 -2.15
N THR A 331 12.48 4.80 -1.01
CA THR A 331 13.25 4.47 0.19
C THR A 331 12.73 3.20 0.87
N VAL A 332 11.40 3.00 0.85
CA VAL A 332 10.71 1.83 1.42
C VAL A 332 9.58 1.34 0.52
N SER A 333 9.24 0.05 0.64
CA SER A 333 8.16 -0.61 -0.12
C SER A 333 6.76 -0.02 0.13
N GLN A 334 6.59 0.71 1.23
CA GLN A 334 5.30 1.27 1.61
C GLN A 334 5.07 2.65 1.00
N SER A 335 6.07 3.28 0.38
CA SER A 335 6.00 4.65 -0.14
C SER A 335 5.24 4.77 -1.47
N ALA A 336 5.07 6.01 -1.95
CA ALA A 336 4.58 6.32 -3.30
C ALA A 336 3.13 5.92 -3.65
N SER A 337 2.23 5.81 -2.66
CA SER A 337 0.78 5.58 -2.86
C SER A 337 -0.02 6.86 -3.18
N LEU A 338 0.71 7.92 -3.56
CA LEU A 338 0.41 9.35 -3.37
C LEU A 338 -1.04 9.82 -3.67
N TRP A 339 -1.87 9.89 -2.62
CA TRP A 339 -3.20 10.54 -2.61
C TRP A 339 -3.13 12.08 -2.63
N HIS A 340 -2.11 12.66 -2.00
CA HIS A 340 -2.07 14.09 -1.68
C HIS A 340 -1.30 14.96 -2.67
N THR A 341 -0.63 14.38 -3.67
CA THR A 341 0.30 15.13 -4.53
C THR A 341 -0.24 15.47 -5.91
N TYR A 342 -1.31 14.80 -6.35
CA TYR A 342 -1.95 15.13 -7.62
C TYR A 342 -2.81 16.39 -7.48
N THR A 343 -2.47 17.44 -8.24
CA THR A 343 -3.25 18.68 -8.32
C THR A 343 -3.81 18.86 -9.72
N PRO A 344 -5.13 18.71 -9.92
CA PRO A 344 -5.75 18.84 -11.26
C PRO A 344 -5.50 20.22 -11.90
N GLU A 345 -5.38 21.27 -11.09
CA GLU A 345 -5.17 22.65 -11.56
C GLU A 345 -3.69 22.95 -11.91
N LYS A 346 -2.73 22.20 -11.34
CA LYS A 346 -1.29 22.38 -11.57
C LYS A 346 -0.66 21.03 -11.90
N LYS A 347 -1.06 20.51 -13.06
CA LYS A 347 -0.74 19.17 -13.58
C LYS A 347 0.75 18.81 -13.68
N TYR A 348 1.65 19.79 -13.57
CA TYR A 348 3.11 19.66 -13.68
C TYR A 348 3.87 19.79 -12.35
N LEU A 349 3.16 19.79 -11.22
CA LEU A 349 3.75 20.00 -9.89
C LEU A 349 3.10 19.07 -8.86
N PHE A 350 3.95 18.26 -8.20
CA PHE A 350 3.57 17.57 -6.97
C PHE A 350 3.54 18.58 -5.83
N ILE A 351 2.34 18.89 -5.38
CA ILE A 351 2.11 19.73 -4.20
C ILE A 351 1.27 18.90 -3.25
N THR A 352 1.70 18.77 -1.99
CA THR A 352 0.80 18.37 -0.90
C THR A 352 -0.37 19.35 -0.91
N ASN A 353 -1.49 18.92 -1.48
CA ASN A 353 -2.62 19.81 -1.73
C ASN A 353 -3.45 20.00 -0.46
N ASN A 354 -4.42 20.89 -0.54
CA ASN A 354 -5.46 21.12 0.47
C ASN A 354 -6.31 19.88 0.81
N ARG A 355 -6.04 18.71 0.21
CA ARG A 355 -6.71 17.45 0.56
C ARG A 355 -6.00 16.69 1.69
N LEU A 356 -4.82 17.11 2.11
CA LEU A 356 -4.26 16.67 3.40
C LEU A 356 -4.87 17.52 4.51
N PHE A 357 -6.06 17.13 4.94
CA PHE A 357 -6.77 17.80 6.03
C PHE A 357 -6.38 17.13 7.36
N ASN A 358 -6.08 17.93 8.38
CA ASN A 358 -5.58 17.44 9.66
C ASN A 358 -6.59 17.75 10.78
N CYS A 359 -6.93 16.77 11.61
CA CYS A 359 -7.93 16.90 12.67
C CYS A 359 -7.45 16.41 14.03
N GLY A 360 -7.47 17.31 15.02
CA GLY A 360 -7.09 16.99 16.38
C GLY A 360 -5.58 16.97 16.61
N ILE A 361 -5.13 16.07 17.50
CA ILE A 361 -3.73 15.98 17.96
C ILE A 361 -2.80 15.20 17.02
N ASN A 362 -3.32 14.70 15.90
CA ASN A 362 -2.63 13.83 14.92
C ASN A 362 -1.64 14.55 13.99
N SER A 363 -1.32 15.83 14.24
CA SER A 363 -0.32 16.57 13.46
C SER A 363 1.04 15.88 13.41
N TYR A 364 1.39 15.14 14.47
CA TYR A 364 2.60 14.33 14.51
C TYR A 364 2.51 13.12 13.57
N ASP A 365 1.40 12.39 13.56
CA ASP A 365 1.18 11.24 12.67
C ASP A 365 1.17 11.67 11.20
N VAL A 366 0.54 12.80 10.89
CA VAL A 366 0.56 13.38 9.54
C VAL A 366 1.98 13.76 9.11
N ARG A 367 2.77 14.35 10.01
CA ARG A 367 4.17 14.66 9.72
C ARG A 367 4.97 13.38 9.44
N LEU A 368 4.82 12.36 10.29
CA LEU A 368 5.48 11.06 10.08
C LEU A 368 5.05 10.39 8.77
N TYR A 369 3.78 10.49 8.40
CA TYR A 369 3.29 10.04 7.10
C TYR A 369 4.02 10.75 5.95
N ILE A 370 4.16 12.07 6.03
CA ILE A 370 4.88 12.84 5.00
C ILE A 370 6.36 12.43 4.94
N ASP A 371 6.99 12.25 6.11
CA ASP A 371 8.41 12.00 6.22
C ASP A 371 8.79 10.56 5.79
N TYR A 372 7.93 9.56 6.05
CA TYR A 372 8.26 8.15 5.83
C TYR A 372 7.50 7.44 4.71
N LEU A 373 6.31 7.90 4.33
CA LEU A 373 5.42 7.17 3.41
C LEU A 373 5.11 7.95 2.13
N LEU A 374 5.25 9.27 2.13
CA LEU A 374 4.89 10.05 0.96
C LEU A 374 5.89 9.82 -0.20
N TRP A 375 7.20 9.76 0.08
CA TRP A 375 8.25 9.78 -0.95
C TRP A 375 8.95 8.44 -1.17
#